data_AF-A0A955MV17-F1
#
_entry.id   AF-A0A955MV17-F1
#
_cell.length_a   1.000
_cell.length_b   1.000
_cell.length_c   1.000
_cell.angle_alpha   90.00
_cell.angle_beta   90.00
_cell.angle_gamma   90.00
#
_symmetry.space_group_name_H-M   'P 1'
#
loop_
_entity.id
_entity.type
_entity.pdbx_description
1 polymer ?
#
loop_
_entity_poly.entity_id
_entity_poly.type
_entity_poly.pdbx_seq_one_letter_code
_entity_poly.pdbx_strand_id
1 'polypeptide(L)' 'MVKTIRWGILSTGDIAGAFARDLKLLPDAELVAVGSRTQQRAEAFGQDHGIPHRHGSYEALAQDPD' A
#
# COMPACT_ATOMS: atom_id res chain seq x y z
N MET A 1 11.53 16.56 -14.80
CA MET A 1 11.20 15.16 -14.51
C MET A 1 10.04 15.18 -13.53
N VAL A 2 8.97 14.43 -13.79
CA VAL A 2 7.89 14.27 -12.81
C VAL A 2 8.41 13.29 -11.75
N LYS A 3 8.35 13.68 -10.48
CA LYS A 3 8.84 12.86 -9.37
C LYS A 3 7.75 11.84 -9.02
N THR A 4 8.04 10.55 -9.14
CA THR A 4 7.13 9.50 -8.69
C THR A 4 6.94 9.58 -7.17
N ILE A 5 5.70 9.60 -6.74
CA ILE A 5 5.31 9.59 -5.33
C ILE A 5 5.11 8.12 -4.92
N ARG A 6 5.85 7.69 -3.91
CA ARG A 6 5.67 6.38 -3.27
C ARG A 6 4.53 6.48 -2.26
N TRP A 7 3.55 5.61 -2.40
CA TRP A 7 2.35 5.57 -1.58
C TRP A 7 2.36 4.37 -0.64
N GLY A 8 1.92 4.62 0.59
CA GLY A 8 1.53 3.61 1.56
C GLY A 8 0.03 3.70 1.85
N ILE A 9 -0.67 2.57 1.92
CA ILE A 9 -2.08 2.52 2.30
C ILE A 9 -2.23 1.96 3.71
N LEU A 10 -2.89 2.71 4.59
CA LEU A 10 -3.21 2.31 5.96
C LEU A 10 -4.67 1.85 6.02
N SER A 11 -4.97 0.67 5.45
CA SER A 11 -6.23 -0.07 5.54
C SER A 11 -6.21 -1.23 4.54
N THR A 12 -7.09 -2.21 4.72
CA THR A 12 -7.28 -3.35 3.81
C THR A 12 -8.76 -3.57 3.47
N GLY A 13 -9.56 -2.50 3.53
CA GLY A 13 -10.99 -2.51 3.19
C GLY A 13 -11.27 -2.16 1.72
N ASP A 14 -12.55 -2.18 1.33
CA ASP A 14 -12.97 -2.03 -0.07
C ASP A 14 -12.53 -0.70 -0.71
N ILE A 15 -12.63 0.40 0.03
CA ILE A 15 -12.19 1.72 -0.45
C ILE A 15 -10.68 1.76 -0.68
N ALA A 16 -9.90 1.12 0.20
CA ALA A 16 -8.46 0.99 0.01
C ALA A 16 -8.15 0.19 -1.26
N GLY A 17 -8.91 -0.86 -1.55
CA GLY A 17 -8.77 -1.63 -2.78
C GLY A 17 -9.12 -0.83 -4.04
N ALA A 18 -10.17 -0.01 -4.00
CA ALA A 18 -10.50 0.91 -5.08
C ALA A 18 -9.38 1.92 -5.32
N PHE A 19 -8.91 2.58 -4.24
CA PHE A 19 -7.81 3.54 -4.30
C PHE A 19 -6.51 2.91 -4.85
N ALA A 20 -6.17 1.69 -4.41
CA ALA A 20 -5.00 0.97 -4.91
C ALA A 20 -5.08 0.63 -6.41
N ARG A 21 -6.29 0.42 -6.96
CA ARG A 21 -6.49 0.22 -8.40
C ARG A 21 -6.33 1.53 -9.17
N ASP A 22 -6.93 2.60 -8.67
CA ASP A 22 -6.91 3.90 -9.34
C ASP A 22 -5.51 4.53 -9.32
N LEU A 23 -4.73 4.32 -8.26
CA LEU A 23 -3.33 4.74 -8.17
C LEU A 23 -2.48 4.20 -9.34
N LYS A 24 -2.76 3.00 -9.83
CA LYS A 24 -2.02 2.40 -10.98
C LYS A 24 -2.25 3.12 -12.30
N LEU A 25 -3.28 3.97 -12.38
CA LEU A 25 -3.59 4.76 -13.56
C LEU A 25 -2.79 6.07 -13.62
N LEU A 26 -2.17 6.46 -12.50
CA LEU A 26 -1.39 7.69 -12.42
C LEU A 26 0.06 7.42 -12.88
N PRO A 27 0.61 8.24 -13.79
CA PRO A 27 1.97 8.05 -14.31
C PRO A 27 3.06 8.40 -13.29
N ASP A 28 2.72 9.04 -12.18
CA ASP A 28 3.61 9.56 -11.15
C ASP A 28 3.29 9.02 -9.75
N ALA A 29 2.61 7.88 -9.65
CA ALA A 29 2.34 7.21 -8.38
C ALA A 29 2.81 5.76 -8.40
N GLU A 30 3.43 5.33 -7.30
CA GLU A 30 3.84 3.95 -7.08
C GLU A 30 3.33 3.49 -5.71
N LEU A 31 2.54 2.43 -5.68
CA LEU A 31 2.04 1.85 -4.43
C LEU A 31 3.06 0.84 -3.90
N VAL A 32 3.81 1.23 -2.86
CA VAL A 32 4.94 0.44 -2.34
C VAL A 32 4.62 -0.28 -1.03
N ALA A 33 3.71 0.26 -0.22
CA ALA A 33 3.44 -0.26 1.11
C ALA A 33 1.95 -0.37 1.47
N VAL A 34 1.63 -1.34 2.32
CA VAL A 34 0.32 -1.48 2.98
C VAL A 34 0.48 -1.84 4.45
N GLY A 35 -0.32 -1.20 5.30
CA GLY A 35 -0.43 -1.48 6.73
C GLY A 35 -1.83 -1.96 7.10
N SER A 36 -1.89 -3.02 7.91
CA SER A 36 -3.12 -3.53 8.51
C SER A 36 -2.93 -3.76 10.01
N ARG A 37 -3.99 -4.12 10.73
CA ARG A 37 -3.90 -4.51 12.16
C ARG A 37 -3.53 -5.99 12.36
N THR A 38 -3.38 -6.73 11.26
CA THR A 38 -3.00 -8.13 11.25
C THR A 38 -2.15 -8.40 10.02
N GLN A 39 -1.04 -9.13 10.18
CA GLN A 39 -0.14 -9.48 9.08
C GLN A 39 -0.86 -10.16 7.91
N GLN A 40 -1.73 -11.13 8.20
CA GLN A 40 -2.48 -11.89 7.19
C GLN A 40 -3.28 -11.00 6.23
N ARG A 41 -3.94 -9.95 6.75
CA ARG A 41 -4.73 -9.02 5.90
C ARG A 41 -3.83 -8.14 5.04
N ALA A 42 -2.72 -7.66 5.59
CA ALA A 42 -1.73 -6.90 4.82
C ALA A 42 -1.10 -7.77 3.71
N GLU A 43 -0.84 -9.04 4.00
CA GLU A 43 -0.35 -10.00 3.02
C GLU A 43 -1.35 -10.25 1.89
N ALA A 44 -2.60 -10.56 2.21
CA ALA A 44 -3.65 -10.80 1.21
C ALA A 44 -3.83 -9.57 0.31
N PHE A 45 -3.99 -8.39 0.90
CA PHE A 45 -4.16 -7.15 0.15
C PHE A 45 -2.92 -6.84 -0.71
N GLY A 46 -1.72 -7.03 -0.16
CA GLY A 46 -0.49 -6.80 -0.90
C GLY A 46 -0.27 -7.80 -2.03
N GLN A 47 -0.76 -9.04 -1.92
CA GLN A 47 -0.77 -9.99 -3.04
C GLN A 47 -1.71 -9.52 -4.15
N ASP A 48 -2.95 -9.16 -3.81
CA ASP A 48 -3.98 -8.75 -4.78
C ASP A 48 -3.58 -7.49 -5.56
N HIS A 49 -2.89 -6.56 -4.89
CA HIS A 49 -2.51 -5.28 -5.48
C HIS A 49 -1.05 -5.20 -5.96
N GLY A 50 -0.23 -6.21 -5.70
CA GLY A 50 1.18 -6.25 -6.11
C GLY A 50 2.08 -5.34 -5.27
N ILE A 51 1.76 -5.16 -3.99
CA ILE A 51 2.46 -4.27 -3.06
C ILE A 51 3.61 -5.05 -2.42
N PRO A 52 4.85 -4.56 -2.48
CA PRO A 52 6.00 -5.27 -1.94
C PRO A 52 6.06 -5.20 -0.40
N HIS A 53 5.82 -4.05 0.21
CA HIS A 53 5.96 -3.87 1.67
C HIS A 53 4.61 -4.08 2.37
N ARG A 54 4.54 -5.05 3.29
CA ARG A 54 3.28 -5.53 3.87
C ARG A 54 3.40 -5.64 5.38
N HIS A 55 2.75 -4.72 6.08
CA HIS A 55 2.93 -4.51 7.51
C HIS A 55 1.71 -4.92 8.31
N GLY A 56 1.92 -5.76 9.32
CA GLY A 56 0.89 -6.21 10.26
C GLY A 56 0.52 -5.20 11.36
N SER A 57 1.15 -4.02 11.37
CA SER A 57 0.77 -2.89 12.22
C SER A 57 0.95 -1.56 11.47
N TYR A 58 0.31 -0.51 11.98
CA TYR A 58 0.42 0.84 11.41
C TYR A 58 1.75 1.50 11.76
N GLU A 59 2.29 1.17 12.93
CA GLU A 59 3.60 1.63 13.37
C GLU A 59 4.70 1.08 12.47
N ALA A 60 4.63 -0.20 12.08
CA ALA A 60 5.58 -0.81 11.16
C ALA A 60 5.52 -0.14 9.77
N LEU A 61 4.30 0.17 9.26
CA LEU A 61 4.15 0.96 8.04
C LEU A 61 4.75 2.36 8.17
N ALA A 62 4.52 3.05 9.30
CA ALA A 62 5.04 4.41 9.51
C ALA A 62 6.56 4.47 9.69
N GLN A 63 7.17 3.34 10.09
CA GLN A 63 8.61 3.17 10.23
C GLN A 63 9.27 2.63 8.96
N ASP A 64 8.50 2.32 7.92
CA ASP A 64 9.02 1.89 6.63
C ASP A 64 9.86 3.02 6.01
N PRO A 65 11.15 2.79 5.71
CA PRO A 65 11.99 3.80 5.07
C PRO A 65 11.59 4.08 3.60
N ASP A 66 10.74 3.24 3.01
CA ASP A 66 10.35 3.30 1.60
C ASP A 66 8.94 3.86 1.35
#